data_AF-A0AAW4YCM5-F1
#
_entry.id   AF-A0AAW4YCM5-F1
#
_cell.length_a   1.000
_cell.length_b   1.000
_cell.length_c   1.000
_cell.angle_alpha   90.00
_cell.angle_beta   90.00
_cell.angle_gamma   90.00
#
_symmetry.space_group_name_H-M   'P 1'
#
loop_
_entity.id
_entity.type
_entity.pdbx_description
1 polymer ?
#
loop_
_entity_poly.entity_id
_entity_poly.type
_entity_poly.pdbx_seq_one_letter_code
_entity_poly.pdbx_strand_id
1 'polypeptide(L)' 'DQIMVTSPMKGSPAERAGIRPKDVITKVNGKSIKGKALDEVVKDVRGKENTEVTLTVQRGSEEKDVK' A
#
# COMPACT_ATOMS: atom_id res chain seq x y z
N ASP A 1 -7.79 -3.54 12.77
CA ASP A 1 -6.48 -2.86 12.61
C ASP A 1 -6.40 -2.16 11.26
N GLN A 2 -5.76 -0.98 11.22
CA GLN A 2 -5.50 -0.22 10.00
C GLN A 2 -3.98 -0.17 9.77
N ILE A 3 -3.54 -0.32 8.53
CA ILE A 3 -2.13 -0.26 8.16
C ILE A 3 -1.83 1.13 7.62
N MET A 4 -1.09 1.92 8.39
CA MET A 4 -0.68 3.27 8.01
C MET A 4 0.77 3.27 7.53
N VAL A 5 1.00 3.96 6.42
CA VAL A 5 2.34 4.22 5.89
C VAL A 5 3.03 5.23 6.80
N THR A 6 4.14 4.83 7.41
CA THR A 6 5.01 5.73 8.18
C THR A 6 5.86 6.58 7.25
N SER A 7 6.60 5.93 6.34
CA SER A 7 7.33 6.59 5.26
C SER A 7 7.65 5.58 4.16
N PRO A 8 7.49 5.93 2.87
CA PRO A 8 8.07 5.13 1.80
C PRO A 8 9.61 5.17 1.89
N MET A 9 10.25 4.09 1.44
CA MET A 9 11.70 4.05 1.30
C MET A 9 12.11 4.84 0.05
N LYS A 10 13.21 5.59 0.14
CA LYS A 10 13.75 6.36 -0.98
C LYS A 10 14.16 5.43 -2.13
N GLY A 11 13.74 5.74 -3.35
CA GLY A 11 13.94 4.96 -4.57
C GLY A 11 12.98 3.76 -4.73
N SER A 12 12.07 3.52 -3.77
CA SER A 12 11.14 2.39 -3.86
C SER A 12 10.07 2.61 -4.94
N PRO A 13 9.45 1.53 -5.46
CA PRO A 13 8.26 1.64 -6.32
C PRO A 13 7.16 2.48 -5.65
N ALA A 14 6.93 2.30 -4.35
CA ALA A 14 5.95 3.06 -3.58
C ALA A 14 6.19 4.58 -3.59
N GLU A 15 7.44 5.03 -3.45
CA GLU A 15 7.77 6.46 -3.53
C GLU A 15 7.50 7.00 -4.95
N ARG A 16 7.93 6.26 -5.98
CA ARG A 16 7.72 6.63 -7.39
C ARG A 16 6.24 6.66 -7.77
N ALA A 17 5.44 5.79 -7.16
CA ALA A 17 3.99 5.73 -7.31
C ALA A 17 3.29 6.94 -6.65
N GLY A 18 3.96 7.63 -5.71
CA GLY A 18 3.43 8.82 -5.03
C GLY A 18 2.74 8.53 -3.69
N ILE A 19 3.09 7.40 -3.06
CA ILE A 19 2.71 7.10 -1.67
C ILE A 19 3.37 8.11 -0.75
N ARG A 20 2.62 8.55 0.27
CA ARG A 20 3.08 9.52 1.25
C ARG A 20 2.94 8.98 2.68
N PRO A 21 3.71 9.53 3.62
CA PRO A 21 3.44 9.34 5.04
C PRO A 21 1.98 9.63 5.38
N LYS A 22 1.42 8.84 6.30
CA LYS A 22 0.03 8.89 6.77
C LYS A 22 -1.03 8.35 5.80
N ASP A 23 -0.63 7.84 4.64
CA ASP A 23 -1.53 7.08 3.78
C ASP A 23 -1.96 5.79 4.49
N VAL A 24 -3.26 5.49 4.49
CA VAL A 24 -3.80 4.26 5.09
C VAL A 24 -4.11 3.27 3.97
N ILE A 25 -3.48 2.10 3.99
CA ILE A 25 -3.71 1.08 2.98
C ILE A 25 -5.05 0.39 3.29
N THR A 26 -6.01 0.45 2.36
CA THR A 26 -7.33 -0.18 2.51
C THR A 26 -7.43 -1.47 1.68
N LYS A 27 -6.77 -1.51 0.50
CA LYS A 27 -6.77 -2.67 -0.40
C LYS A 27 -5.42 -2.86 -1.07
N VAL A 28 -5.14 -4.11 -1.42
CA VAL A 28 -3.99 -4.53 -2.24
C VAL A 28 -4.51 -5.40 -3.37
N ASN A 29 -4.21 -5.03 -4.62
CA ASN A 29 -4.73 -5.65 -5.84
C ASN A 29 -6.26 -5.79 -5.82
N GLY A 30 -6.96 -4.74 -5.36
CA GLY A 30 -8.42 -4.72 -5.21
C GLY A 30 -8.97 -5.57 -4.06
N LYS A 31 -8.13 -6.33 -3.34
CA LYS A 31 -8.54 -7.12 -2.18
C LYS A 31 -8.38 -6.32 -0.89
N SER A 32 -9.44 -6.28 -0.08
CA SER A 32 -9.39 -5.64 1.24
C SER A 32 -8.34 -6.31 2.12
N ILE A 33 -7.54 -5.49 2.81
CA ILE A 33 -6.57 -5.98 3.79
C ILE A 33 -7.12 -5.99 5.22
N LYS A 34 -8.39 -5.60 5.39
CA LYS A 34 -9.05 -5.57 6.69
C LYS A 34 -9.11 -6.98 7.27
N GLY A 35 -8.49 -7.17 8.44
CA GLY A 35 -8.43 -8.47 9.12
C GLY A 35 -7.29 -9.38 8.70
N LYS A 36 -6.44 -8.96 7.74
CA LYS A 36 -5.17 -9.66 7.44
C LYS A 36 -4.09 -9.27 8.44
N ALA A 37 -3.16 -10.19 8.68
CA ALA A 37 -1.96 -9.88 9.44
C ALA A 37 -1.04 -8.92 8.64
N LEU A 38 -0.32 -8.05 9.35
CA LEU A 38 0.60 -7.09 8.72
C LEU A 38 1.62 -7.79 7.81
N ASP A 39 2.18 -8.91 8.26
CA ASP A 39 3.16 -9.70 7.48
C ASP A 39 2.61 -10.21 6.14
N GLU A 40 1.34 -10.60 6.10
CA GLU A 40 0.70 -11.04 4.85
C GLU A 40 0.54 -9.88 3.88
N VAL A 41 0.12 -8.72 4.39
CA VAL A 41 -0.04 -7.51 3.59
C VAL A 41 1.30 -7.03 3.05
N VAL A 42 2.36 -7.05 3.87
CA VAL A 42 3.71 -6.67 3.43
C VAL A 42 4.23 -7.62 2.35
N LYS A 43 3.93 -8.92 2.43
CA LYS A 43 4.25 -9.89 1.36
C LYS A 43 3.49 -9.59 0.07
N ASP A 44 2.19 -9.29 0.17
CA ASP A 44 1.36 -8.92 -0.99
C ASP A 44 1.86 -7.61 -1.65
N VAL A 45 2.29 -6.63 -0.85
CA VAL A 45 2.80 -5.32 -1.31
C VAL A 45 4.17 -5.43 -1.97
N ARG A 46 5.10 -6.20 -1.38
CA ARG A 46 6.42 -6.44 -1.97
C ARG A 46 6.31 -7.21 -3.29
N GLY A 47 5.28 -8.04 -3.42
CA GLY A 47 4.98 -8.78 -4.63
C GLY A 47 6.11 -9.74 -5.04
N LYS A 48 5.99 -10.29 -6.24
CA LYS A 48 7.12 -10.94 -6.90
C LYS A 48 7.90 -9.90 -7.69
N GLU A 49 9.20 -10.11 -7.83
CA GLU A 49 10.01 -9.27 -8.72
C GLU A 49 9.38 -9.22 -10.12
N ASN A 50 9.34 -8.03 -10.73
CA ASN A 50 8.70 -7.76 -12.02
C ASN A 50 7.17 -7.98 -12.06
N THR A 51 6.47 -7.79 -10.94
CA THR A 51 5.00 -7.74 -10.93
C THR A 51 4.49 -6.34 -10.56
N GLU A 52 3.41 -5.91 -11.21
CA GLU A 52 2.71 -4.70 -10.83
C GLU A 52 1.75 -5.00 -9.66
N VAL A 53 1.77 -4.12 -8.66
CA VAL A 53 0.88 -4.21 -7.49
C VAL A 53 0.11 -2.91 -7.39
N THR A 54 -1.22 -3.01 -7.36
CA THR A 54 -2.08 -1.84 -7.15
C THR A 54 -2.43 -1.71 -5.67
N LEU A 55 -2.08 -0.60 -5.04
CA LEU A 55 -2.42 -0.27 -3.66
C LEU A 55 -3.53 0.76 -3.63
N THR A 56 -4.61 0.49 -2.92
CA THR A 56 -5.61 1.52 -2.60
C THR A 56 -5.23 2.13 -1.26
N VAL A 57 -4.92 3.41 -1.28
CA VAL A 57 -4.60 4.18 -0.09
C VAL A 57 -5.66 5.24 0.17
N GLN A 58 -6.01 5.42 1.43
CA GLN A 58 -6.86 6.49 1.90
C GLN A 58 -5.99 7.60 2.49
N ARG A 59 -6.15 8.82 1.94
CA ARG A 59 -5.49 10.04 2.40
C ARG A 59 -6.55 11.03 2.86
N GLY A 60 -6.76 11.10 4.17
CA GLY A 60 -7.87 11.88 4.74
C GLY A 60 -9.21 11.26 4.32
N SER A 61 -10.00 12.02 3.56
CA SER A 61 -11.31 11.59 3.04
C SER A 61 -11.26 11.06 1.60
N GLU A 62 -10.10 11.13 0.94
CA GLU A 62 -9.93 10.67 -0.44
C GLU A 62 -9.31 9.27 -0.46
N GLU A 63 -9.85 8.37 -1.29
CA GLU A 63 -9.19 7.11 -1.66
C GLU A 63 -8.51 7.26 -3.01
N LYS A 64 -7.29 6.72 -3.12
CA LYS A 64 -6.49 6.78 -4.33
C LYS A 64 -5.83 5.44 -4.59
N ASP A 65 -5.93 4.99 -5.84
CA ASP A 65 -5.19 3.83 -6.30
C ASP A 65 -3.81 4.25 -6.81
N VAL A 66 -2.79 3.50 -6.38
CA VAL A 66 -1.39 3.73 -6.69
C VAL A 66 -0.81 2.43 -7.25
N LYS A 67 -0.06 2.52 -8.35
CA LYS A 67 0.55 1.39 -9.05
C LYS A 67 2.07 1.51 -9.06
#